data_AF-A0A1I8ITK3-F1
#
_entry.id   AF-A0A1I8ITK3-F1
#
_cell.length_a   1.000
_cell.length_b   1.000
_cell.length_c   1.000
_cell.angle_alpha   90.00
_cell.angle_beta   90.00
_cell.angle_gamma   90.00
#
_symmetry.space_group_name_H-M   'P 1'
#
loop_
_entity.id
_entity.type
_entity.pdbx_description
1 polymer ?
#
loop_
_entity_poly.entity_id
_entity_poly.type
_entity_poly.pdbx_seq_one_letter_code
_entity_poly.pdbx_strand_id
1 'polypeptide(L)'
;MTTIPGLIQQDAIEVVPDAVKSLTSHNACNAVQLGLLYSSLCEPAFAAKAFKFLLLTTKDNLNLAVTEISRLLGEYWAKLLDTPRRQLLWLFHELVKSNTINAEHVLHHLLRRMTGGDLSPLNLWLVETVLDILSQHRHNWLDKKAVVPVVVYSYLRIIADHAAPVSHGLQGALERLRKREIDFVLPLLRDNFTDCLSIGRDLLRLLQVS
;
A
#
# COMPACT_ATOMS: atom_id res chain seq x y z
N MET A 1 -18.81 -25.51 -48.36
CA MET A 1 -17.89 -24.38 -48.19
C MET A 1 -18.72 -23.14 -47.99
N THR A 2 -19.01 -22.79 -46.75
CA THR A 2 -19.83 -21.63 -46.39
C THR A 2 -19.15 -20.93 -45.22
N THR A 3 -18.46 -19.83 -45.53
CA THR A 3 -17.99 -18.85 -44.56
C THR A 3 -19.03 -17.75 -44.46
N ILE A 4 -19.65 -17.61 -43.29
CA ILE A 4 -20.39 -16.41 -42.89
C ILE A 4 -19.56 -15.74 -41.78
N PRO A 5 -18.87 -14.62 -42.07
CA PRO A 5 -18.25 -13.80 -41.05
C PRO A 5 -19.20 -12.67 -40.65
N GLY A 6 -19.54 -12.61 -39.37
CA GLY A 6 -20.36 -11.55 -38.79
C GLY A 6 -21.34 -12.16 -37.81
N LEU A 7 -21.06 -12.03 -36.51
CA LEU A 7 -22.02 -11.97 -35.39
C LEU A 7 -21.34 -12.06 -34.00
N ILE A 8 -20.02 -12.35 -33.91
CA ILE A 8 -19.39 -12.58 -32.58
C ILE A 8 -18.98 -11.27 -31.85
N GLN A 9 -19.18 -10.08 -32.42
CA GLN A 9 -18.70 -8.83 -31.80
C GLN A 9 -19.77 -8.03 -31.03
N GLN A 10 -21.07 -8.36 -31.13
CA GLN A 10 -22.14 -7.58 -30.48
C GLN A 10 -22.74 -8.26 -29.24
N ASP A 11 -22.77 -9.59 -29.17
CA ASP A 11 -23.48 -10.29 -28.08
C ASP A 11 -22.69 -10.39 -26.76
N ALA A 12 -21.39 -10.07 -26.76
CA ALA A 12 -20.59 -10.08 -25.53
C ALA A 12 -20.82 -8.85 -24.63
N ILE A 13 -21.48 -7.81 -25.14
CA ILE A 13 -21.74 -6.56 -24.40
C ILE A 13 -23.12 -6.59 -23.72
N GLU A 14 -24.06 -7.39 -24.22
CA GLU A 14 -25.43 -7.50 -23.69
C GLU A 14 -25.65 -8.57 -22.61
N VAL A 15 -24.70 -9.49 -22.40
CA VAL A 15 -24.80 -10.53 -21.36
C VAL A 15 -24.33 -10.02 -19.98
N VAL A 16 -23.56 -8.94 -19.94
CA VAL A 16 -23.06 -8.35 -18.69
C VAL A 16 -24.18 -7.70 -17.85
N PRO A 17 -25.14 -6.93 -18.43
CA PRO A 17 -26.20 -6.29 -17.65
C PRO A 17 -27.16 -7.25 -16.92
N ASP A 18 -27.53 -8.37 -17.54
CA ASP A 18 -28.50 -9.30 -16.94
C ASP A 18 -27.85 -10.28 -15.94
N ALA A 19 -26.59 -10.67 -16.15
CA ALA A 19 -25.80 -11.35 -15.13
C ALA A 19 -25.55 -10.44 -13.91
N VAL A 20 -25.35 -9.13 -14.13
CA VAL A 20 -25.19 -8.13 -13.06
C VAL A 20 -26.50 -7.88 -12.29
N LYS A 21 -27.67 -7.98 -12.95
CA LYS A 21 -28.99 -7.94 -12.26
C LYS A 21 -29.26 -9.15 -11.38
N SER A 22 -28.76 -10.33 -11.77
CA SER A 22 -28.85 -11.57 -10.98
C SER A 22 -27.96 -11.56 -9.72
N LEU A 23 -26.92 -10.73 -9.70
CA LEU A 23 -25.98 -10.57 -8.56
C LEU A 23 -26.51 -9.64 -7.43
N THR A 24 -27.83 -9.51 -7.31
CA THR A 24 -28.50 -8.60 -6.34
C THR A 24 -28.56 -9.13 -4.90
N SER A 25 -27.86 -10.24 -4.58
CA SER A 25 -27.55 -10.56 -3.19
C SER A 25 -26.23 -9.90 -2.78
N HIS A 26 -26.21 -9.26 -1.61
CA HIS A 26 -25.02 -8.63 -1.04
C HIS A 26 -23.80 -9.59 -1.04
N ASN A 27 -24.04 -10.88 -0.85
CA ASN A 27 -23.02 -11.92 -0.79
C ASN A 27 -22.35 -12.21 -2.15
N ALA A 28 -23.10 -12.12 -3.25
CA ALA A 28 -22.54 -12.38 -4.59
C ALA A 28 -21.64 -11.23 -5.06
N CYS A 29 -22.00 -9.99 -4.73
CA CYS A 29 -21.16 -8.82 -5.00
C CYS A 29 -19.83 -8.90 -4.23
N ASN A 30 -19.87 -9.27 -2.94
CA ASN A 30 -18.67 -9.47 -2.13
C ASN A 30 -17.77 -10.58 -2.68
N ALA A 31 -18.35 -11.71 -3.11
CA ALA A 31 -17.59 -12.80 -3.70
C ALA A 31 -16.82 -12.37 -4.97
N VAL A 32 -17.45 -11.55 -5.83
CA VAL A 32 -16.79 -11.00 -7.03
C VAL A 32 -15.65 -10.06 -6.64
N GLN A 33 -15.86 -9.16 -5.68
CA GLN A 33 -14.82 -8.24 -5.20
C GLN A 33 -13.62 -8.98 -4.61
N LEU A 34 -13.87 -10.01 -3.78
CA LEU A 34 -12.83 -10.86 -3.21
C LEU A 34 -12.08 -11.64 -4.28
N GLY A 35 -12.78 -12.15 -5.30
CA GLY A 35 -12.18 -12.80 -6.45
C GLY A 35 -11.26 -11.86 -7.24
N LEU A 36 -11.71 -10.63 -7.51
CA LEU A 36 -10.89 -9.60 -8.18
C LEU A 36 -9.67 -9.19 -7.34
N LEU A 37 -9.84 -9.07 -6.02
CA LEU A 37 -8.74 -8.81 -5.10
C LEU A 37 -7.72 -9.96 -5.12
N TYR A 38 -8.19 -11.20 -5.07
CA TYR A 38 -7.33 -12.38 -5.15
C TYR A 38 -6.56 -12.45 -6.48
N SER A 39 -7.23 -12.24 -7.62
CA SER A 39 -6.56 -12.15 -8.92
C SER A 39 -5.52 -11.04 -8.95
N SER A 40 -5.80 -9.89 -8.31
CA SER A 40 -4.83 -8.80 -8.20
C SER A 40 -3.61 -9.17 -7.35
N LEU A 41 -3.75 -10.06 -6.37
CA LEU A 41 -2.67 -10.51 -5.50
C LEU A 41 -1.81 -11.62 -6.13
N CYS A 42 -2.43 -12.50 -6.91
CA CYS A 42 -1.78 -13.69 -7.45
C CYS A 42 -1.29 -13.55 -8.89
N GLU A 43 -1.91 -12.67 -9.69
CA GLU A 43 -1.65 -12.54 -11.12
C GLU A 43 -1.27 -11.09 -11.51
N PRO A 44 0.02 -10.70 -11.37
CA PRO A 44 0.46 -9.32 -11.64
C PRO A 44 0.09 -8.79 -13.03
N ALA A 45 0.09 -9.65 -14.04
CA ALA A 45 -0.28 -9.30 -15.42
C ALA A 45 -1.74 -8.82 -15.54
N PHE A 46 -2.64 -9.32 -14.70
CA PHE A 46 -4.06 -8.99 -14.71
C PHE A 46 -4.46 -8.02 -13.60
N ALA A 47 -3.57 -7.73 -12.65
CA ALA A 47 -3.86 -6.93 -11.46
C ALA A 47 -4.43 -5.54 -11.79
N ALA A 48 -3.83 -4.82 -12.75
CA ALA A 48 -4.35 -3.50 -13.17
C ALA A 48 -5.77 -3.56 -13.74
N LYS A 49 -6.09 -4.64 -14.47
CA LYS A 49 -7.44 -4.85 -15.03
C LYS A 49 -8.43 -5.24 -13.93
N ALA A 50 -8.03 -6.14 -13.04
CA ALA A 50 -8.83 -6.59 -11.91
C ALA A 50 -9.14 -5.44 -10.94
N PHE A 51 -8.17 -4.58 -10.64
CA PHE A 51 -8.38 -3.38 -9.80
C PHE A 51 -9.35 -2.38 -10.45
N LYS A 52 -9.26 -2.16 -11.77
CA LYS A 52 -10.24 -1.32 -12.50
C LYS A 52 -11.65 -1.90 -12.38
N PHE A 53 -11.82 -3.21 -12.52
CA PHE A 53 -13.12 -3.84 -12.30
C PHE A 53 -13.59 -3.75 -10.84
N LEU A 54 -12.67 -3.83 -9.88
CA LEU A 54 -12.99 -3.65 -8.47
C LEU A 54 -13.55 -2.25 -8.21
N LEU A 55 -12.93 -1.20 -8.77
CA LEU A 55 -13.43 0.17 -8.70
C LEU A 55 -14.81 0.37 -9.35
N LEU A 56 -15.11 -0.36 -10.42
CA LEU A 56 -16.40 -0.26 -11.12
C LEU A 56 -17.52 -1.07 -10.45
N THR A 57 -17.18 -2.09 -9.66
CA THR A 57 -18.14 -3.01 -9.03
C THR A 57 -18.37 -2.73 -7.55
N THR A 58 -17.52 -1.91 -6.92
CA THR A 58 -17.69 -1.53 -5.52
C THR A 58 -18.88 -0.61 -5.31
N LYS A 59 -19.69 -0.91 -4.29
CA LYS A 59 -20.78 -0.05 -3.79
C LYS A 59 -20.40 0.63 -2.48
N ASP A 60 -19.31 0.20 -1.86
CA ASP A 60 -18.86 0.52 -0.52
C ASP A 60 -17.53 1.31 -0.54
N ASN A 61 -17.20 1.96 -1.66
CA ASN A 61 -15.96 2.73 -1.84
C ASN A 61 -14.69 1.92 -1.48
N LEU A 62 -14.64 0.66 -1.91
CA LEU A 62 -13.56 -0.30 -1.64
C LEU A 62 -13.36 -0.67 -0.16
N ASN A 63 -14.32 -0.42 0.72
CA ASN A 63 -14.16 -0.70 2.15
C ASN A 63 -13.87 -2.19 2.44
N LEU A 64 -14.54 -3.11 1.75
CA LEU A 64 -14.24 -4.55 1.84
C LEU A 64 -12.79 -4.85 1.43
N ALA A 65 -12.34 -4.28 0.32
CA ALA A 65 -10.98 -4.50 -0.17
C ALA A 65 -9.92 -3.93 0.79
N VAL A 66 -10.13 -2.72 1.32
CA VAL A 66 -9.27 -2.11 2.34
C VAL A 66 -9.22 -2.97 3.60
N THR A 67 -10.36 -3.51 4.03
CA THR A 67 -10.46 -4.39 5.21
C THR A 67 -9.67 -5.67 5.01
N GLU A 68 -9.84 -6.35 3.87
CA GLU A 68 -9.12 -7.59 3.58
C GLU A 68 -7.62 -7.38 3.38
N ILE A 69 -7.21 -6.31 2.70
CA ILE A 69 -5.79 -5.94 2.57
C ILE A 69 -5.19 -5.70 3.97
N SER A 70 -5.90 -4.97 4.82
CA SER A 70 -5.47 -4.71 6.20
C SER A 70 -5.35 -6.00 7.02
N ARG A 71 -6.30 -6.93 6.87
CA ARG A 71 -6.28 -8.26 7.50
C ARG A 71 -5.09 -9.09 7.01
N LEU A 72 -4.82 -9.14 5.71
CA LEU A 72 -3.68 -9.86 5.13
C LEU A 72 -2.34 -9.32 5.67
N LEU A 73 -2.20 -7.99 5.75
CA LEU A 73 -1.02 -7.35 6.34
C LEU A 73 -0.93 -7.56 7.86
N GLY A 74 -2.06 -7.57 8.56
CA GLY A 74 -2.15 -7.70 10.02
C GLY A 74 -1.93 -9.12 10.55
N GLU A 75 -2.39 -10.14 9.82
CA GLU A 75 -2.44 -11.51 10.34
C GLU A 75 -1.55 -12.48 9.54
N TYR A 76 -1.32 -12.22 8.26
CA TYR A 76 -0.72 -13.20 7.35
C TYR A 76 0.61 -12.78 6.73
N TRP A 77 1.10 -11.55 6.93
CA TRP A 77 2.32 -11.01 6.30
C TRP A 77 3.52 -11.98 6.29
N ALA A 78 3.81 -12.60 7.45
CA ALA A 78 4.92 -13.54 7.59
C ALA A 78 4.75 -14.81 6.73
N LYS A 79 3.52 -15.22 6.46
CA LYS A 79 3.15 -16.43 5.70
C LYS A 79 2.93 -16.18 4.21
N LEU A 80 2.86 -14.91 3.78
CA LEU A 80 2.62 -14.58 2.38
C LEU A 80 3.81 -14.98 1.50
N LEU A 81 3.51 -15.36 0.26
CA LEU A 81 4.52 -15.54 -0.78
C LEU A 81 4.99 -14.17 -1.29
N ASP A 82 6.13 -14.14 -1.99
CA ASP A 82 6.72 -12.90 -2.49
C ASP A 82 5.82 -12.14 -3.48
N THR A 83 5.14 -12.84 -4.38
CA THR A 83 4.23 -12.22 -5.35
C THR A 83 3.08 -11.48 -4.64
N PRO A 84 2.27 -12.11 -3.75
CA PRO A 84 1.29 -11.40 -2.95
C PRO A 84 1.83 -10.23 -2.12
N ARG A 85 3.03 -10.32 -1.55
CA ARG A 85 3.63 -9.19 -0.82
C ARG A 85 3.84 -7.99 -1.74
N ARG A 86 4.45 -8.19 -2.91
CA ARG A 86 4.65 -7.12 -3.89
C ARG A 86 3.31 -6.55 -4.38
N GLN A 87 2.34 -7.41 -4.63
CA GLN A 87 1.02 -6.99 -5.08
C GLN A 87 0.23 -6.24 -4.00
N LEU A 88 0.40 -6.54 -2.70
CA LEU A 88 -0.19 -5.74 -1.62
C LEU A 88 0.34 -4.32 -1.59
N LEU A 89 1.65 -4.13 -1.80
CA LEU A 89 2.26 -2.81 -1.88
C LEU A 89 1.80 -2.06 -3.15
N TRP A 90 1.67 -2.77 -4.27
CA TRP A 90 1.09 -2.21 -5.50
C TRP A 90 -0.37 -1.80 -5.31
N LEU A 91 -1.19 -2.63 -4.66
CA LEU A 91 -2.58 -2.31 -4.33
C LEU A 91 -2.67 -1.09 -3.41
N PHE A 92 -1.82 -1.01 -2.38
CA PHE A 92 -1.75 0.16 -1.52
C PHE A 92 -1.44 1.44 -2.31
N HIS A 93 -0.47 1.39 -3.24
CA HIS A 93 -0.19 2.51 -4.13
C HIS A 93 -1.41 2.91 -4.98
N GLU A 94 -2.14 1.95 -5.56
CA GLU A 94 -3.36 2.25 -6.32
C GLU A 94 -4.52 2.79 -5.44
N LEU A 95 -4.64 2.35 -4.18
CA LEU A 95 -5.58 2.93 -3.20
C LEU A 95 -5.25 4.40 -2.88
N VAL A 96 -3.96 4.70 -2.69
CA VAL A 96 -3.49 6.08 -2.46
C VAL A 96 -3.74 6.96 -3.68
N LYS A 97 -3.40 6.46 -4.88
CA LYS A 97 -3.59 7.17 -6.16
C LYS A 97 -5.06 7.46 -6.47
N SER A 98 -5.96 6.56 -6.10
CA SER A 98 -7.42 6.74 -6.23
C SER A 98 -8.04 7.55 -5.09
N ASN A 99 -7.24 8.01 -4.12
CA ASN A 99 -7.70 8.68 -2.91
C ASN A 99 -8.81 7.89 -2.19
N THR A 100 -8.64 6.57 -2.12
CA THR A 100 -9.61 5.67 -1.48
C THR A 100 -9.74 5.99 0.01
N ILE A 101 -10.99 5.99 0.50
CA ILE A 101 -11.30 6.21 1.92
C ILE A 101 -10.67 5.10 2.76
N ASN A 102 -10.17 5.42 3.95
CA ASN A 102 -9.53 4.45 4.88
C ASN A 102 -8.22 3.83 4.37
N ALA A 103 -7.63 4.32 3.27
CA ALA A 103 -6.31 3.85 2.82
C ALA A 103 -5.21 4.08 3.90
N GLU A 104 -5.39 5.06 4.80
CA GLU A 104 -4.56 5.24 6.00
C GLU A 104 -4.50 3.99 6.90
N HIS A 105 -5.55 3.17 6.98
CA HIS A 105 -5.52 1.94 7.78
C HIS A 105 -4.51 0.94 7.22
N VAL A 106 -4.47 0.78 5.89
CA VAL A 106 -3.48 -0.06 5.21
C VAL A 106 -2.08 0.44 5.52
N LEU A 107 -1.87 1.76 5.45
CA LEU A 107 -0.58 2.37 5.80
C LEU A 107 -0.19 2.05 7.25
N HIS A 108 -1.09 2.18 8.23
CA HIS A 108 -0.78 1.79 9.62
C HIS A 108 -0.35 0.33 9.77
N HIS A 109 -0.91 -0.58 8.98
CA HIS A 109 -0.47 -1.97 8.97
C HIS A 109 0.92 -2.12 8.33
N LEU A 110 1.19 -1.43 7.22
CA LEU A 110 2.52 -1.42 6.58
C LEU A 110 3.59 -0.84 7.51
N LEU A 111 3.33 0.30 8.14
CA LEU A 111 4.28 0.94 9.06
C LEU A 111 4.63 0.03 10.24
N ARG A 112 3.66 -0.74 10.76
CA ARG A 112 3.89 -1.73 11.82
C ARG A 112 4.71 -2.94 11.38
N ARG A 113 4.84 -3.19 10.08
CA ARG A 113 5.70 -4.25 9.54
C ARG A 113 7.14 -3.80 9.31
N MET A 114 7.36 -2.51 9.19
CA MET A 114 8.69 -1.92 9.16
C MET A 114 9.29 -2.01 10.56
N THR A 115 10.11 -3.03 10.79
CA THR A 115 10.65 -3.34 12.11
C THR A 115 12.00 -2.63 12.27
N GLY A 116 12.11 -1.79 13.30
CA GLY A 116 13.40 -1.16 13.64
C GLY A 116 14.42 -2.21 14.07
N GLY A 117 15.67 -2.03 13.64
CA GLY A 117 16.80 -2.93 13.92
C GLY A 117 16.84 -4.21 13.08
N ASP A 118 15.83 -4.48 12.27
CA ASP A 118 15.82 -5.59 11.32
C ASP A 118 16.44 -5.15 9.98
N LEU A 119 17.67 -5.59 9.71
CA LEU A 119 18.39 -5.31 8.46
C LEU A 119 18.19 -6.40 7.40
N SER A 120 17.16 -7.25 7.53
CA SER A 120 16.84 -8.25 6.52
C SER A 120 16.47 -7.60 5.17
N PRO A 121 16.81 -8.23 4.03
CA PRO A 121 16.47 -7.69 2.71
C PRO A 121 14.97 -7.43 2.52
N LEU A 122 14.11 -8.22 3.17
CA LEU A 122 12.67 -8.05 3.10
C LEU A 122 12.21 -6.78 3.82
N ASN A 123 12.75 -6.50 5.02
CA ASN A 123 12.40 -5.30 5.77
C ASN A 123 12.91 -4.04 5.05
N LEU A 124 14.16 -4.07 4.58
CA LEU A 124 14.74 -2.95 3.81
C LEU A 124 13.95 -2.67 2.53
N TRP A 125 13.58 -3.71 1.79
CA TRP A 125 12.73 -3.57 0.60
C TRP A 125 11.36 -2.95 0.93
N LEU A 126 10.73 -3.37 2.03
CA LEU A 126 9.44 -2.83 2.47
C LEU A 126 9.57 -1.35 2.82
N VAL A 127 10.56 -1.00 3.63
CA VAL A 127 10.82 0.39 4.06
C VAL A 127 11.03 1.30 2.86
N GLU A 128 11.88 0.88 1.92
CA GLU A 128 12.17 1.62 0.70
C GLU A 128 10.94 1.75 -0.21
N THR A 129 10.16 0.67 -0.38
CA THR A 129 8.96 0.70 -1.23
C THR A 129 7.86 1.59 -0.64
N VAL A 130 7.64 1.55 0.67
CA VAL A 130 6.68 2.45 1.33
C VAL A 130 7.16 3.90 1.23
N LEU A 131 8.47 4.14 1.34
CA LEU A 131 9.07 5.46 1.21
C LEU A 131 8.83 6.04 -0.18
N ASP A 132 9.00 5.23 -1.23
CA ASP A 132 8.72 5.60 -2.62
C ASP A 132 7.26 6.04 -2.80
N ILE A 133 6.31 5.23 -2.34
CA ILE A 133 4.88 5.50 -2.50
C ILE A 133 4.49 6.79 -1.76
N LEU A 134 4.95 6.94 -0.51
CA LEU A 134 4.63 8.12 0.30
C LEU A 134 5.30 9.38 -0.24
N SER A 135 6.53 9.30 -0.76
CA SER A 135 7.22 10.42 -1.38
C SER A 135 6.51 10.87 -2.66
N GLN A 136 6.11 9.92 -3.50
CA GLN A 136 5.37 10.18 -4.74
C GLN A 136 4.00 10.84 -4.46
N HIS A 137 3.35 10.48 -3.36
CA HIS A 137 2.02 10.96 -2.99
C HIS A 137 2.00 11.89 -1.76
N ARG A 138 3.10 12.59 -1.52
CA ARG A 138 3.25 13.45 -0.33
C ARG A 138 2.20 14.55 -0.28
N HIS A 139 2.22 15.46 -1.24
CA HIS A 139 1.38 16.67 -1.24
C HIS A 139 -0.08 16.42 -1.64
N ASN A 140 -0.32 15.43 -2.49
CA ASN A 140 -1.67 15.14 -2.98
C ASN A 140 -2.49 14.33 -1.96
N TRP A 141 -1.83 13.48 -1.17
CA TRP A 141 -2.48 12.55 -0.24
C TRP A 141 -1.95 12.69 1.19
N LEU A 142 -0.68 12.40 1.46
CA LEU A 142 -0.16 12.23 2.83
C LEU A 142 -0.30 13.47 3.72
N ASP A 143 0.07 14.66 3.22
CA ASP A 143 0.04 15.92 4.00
C ASP A 143 -1.38 16.28 4.49
N LYS A 144 -2.42 15.67 3.92
CA LYS A 144 -3.84 15.89 4.28
C LYS A 144 -4.37 14.87 5.27
N LYS A 145 -3.55 13.90 5.70
CA LYS A 145 -3.97 12.78 6.54
C LYS A 145 -3.46 12.94 7.96
N ALA A 146 -4.29 12.56 8.93
CA ALA A 146 -3.91 12.54 10.35
C ALA A 146 -2.81 11.50 10.70
N VAL A 147 -2.32 10.75 9.72
CA VAL A 147 -1.26 9.73 9.89
C VAL A 147 0.16 10.30 9.77
N VAL A 148 0.32 11.58 9.44
CA VAL A 148 1.66 12.19 9.33
C VAL A 148 2.53 11.97 10.57
N PRO A 149 2.03 12.16 11.82
CA PRO A 149 2.85 11.94 13.02
C PRO A 149 3.36 10.50 13.15
N VAL A 150 2.53 9.49 12.80
CA VAL A 150 2.97 8.09 12.87
C VAL A 150 4.00 7.77 11.79
N VAL A 151 3.86 8.34 10.59
CA VAL A 151 4.84 8.17 9.51
C VAL A 151 6.20 8.76 9.92
N VAL A 152 6.19 10.00 10.41
CA VAL A 152 7.40 10.68 10.90
C VAL A 152 8.06 9.87 12.02
N TYR A 153 7.29 9.44 13.02
CA TYR A 153 7.80 8.61 14.11
C TYR A 153 8.44 7.31 13.61
N SER A 154 7.74 6.57 12.73
CA SER A 154 8.23 5.31 12.17
C SER A 154 9.56 5.47 11.44
N TYR A 155 9.68 6.48 10.56
CA TYR A 155 10.92 6.68 9.82
C TYR A 155 12.05 7.27 10.67
N LEU A 156 11.79 8.16 11.62
CA LEU A 156 12.83 8.63 12.55
C LEU A 156 13.44 7.46 13.35
N ARG A 157 12.60 6.53 13.79
CA ARG A 157 13.04 5.31 14.48
C ARG A 157 13.93 4.44 13.59
N ILE A 158 13.56 4.27 12.33
CA ILE A 158 14.31 3.47 11.34
C ILE A 158 15.65 4.14 10.98
N ILE A 159 15.64 5.45 10.76
CA ILE A 159 16.85 6.25 10.47
C ILE A 159 17.91 6.05 11.55
N ALA A 160 17.50 6.02 12.82
CA ALA A 160 18.40 5.77 13.94
C ALA A 160 19.03 4.37 13.89
N ASP A 161 18.29 3.34 13.47
CA ASP A 161 18.83 1.99 13.30
C ASP A 161 19.77 1.89 12.09
N HIS A 162 19.45 2.59 11.01
CA HIS A 162 20.28 2.64 9.80
C HIS A 162 21.59 3.41 10.00
N ALA A 163 21.73 4.17 11.09
CA ALA A 163 22.96 4.85 11.47
C ALA A 163 23.96 3.94 12.22
N ALA A 164 23.50 2.79 12.73
CA ALA A 164 24.35 1.90 13.51
C ALA A 164 25.44 1.24 12.64
N PRO A 165 26.67 1.04 13.16
CA PRO A 165 27.73 0.37 12.42
C PRO A 165 27.35 -1.07 12.06
N VAL A 166 27.43 -1.43 10.78
CA VAL A 166 27.16 -2.80 10.29
C VAL A 166 28.41 -3.39 9.64
N SER A 167 28.46 -4.72 9.52
CA SER A 167 29.56 -5.43 8.86
C SER A 167 29.78 -4.97 7.41
N HIS A 168 31.04 -5.01 6.97
CA HIS A 168 31.48 -4.54 5.66
C HIS A 168 30.69 -5.22 4.52
N GLY A 169 29.94 -4.43 3.74
CA GLY A 169 29.18 -4.90 2.57
C GLY A 169 27.79 -4.28 2.43
N LEU A 170 27.05 -4.12 3.53
CA LEU A 170 25.70 -3.53 3.53
C LEU A 170 25.71 -2.01 3.78
N GLN A 171 26.77 -1.49 4.41
CA GLN A 171 26.89 -0.11 4.87
C GLN A 171 26.55 0.93 3.79
N GLY A 172 27.13 0.81 2.59
CA GLY A 172 26.90 1.80 1.53
C GLY A 172 25.47 1.81 0.98
N ALA A 173 24.77 0.67 0.98
CA ALA A 173 23.35 0.63 0.60
C ALA A 173 22.47 1.24 1.70
N LEU A 174 22.79 0.95 2.96
CA LEU A 174 22.09 1.48 4.13
C LEU A 174 22.22 3.00 4.23
N GLU A 175 23.41 3.55 3.99
CA GLU A 175 23.64 5.00 3.96
C GLU A 175 22.84 5.70 2.86
N ARG A 176 22.72 5.07 1.68
CA ARG A 176 21.87 5.60 0.60
C ARG A 176 20.40 5.61 1.00
N LEU A 177 19.89 4.51 1.56
CA LEU A 177 18.51 4.43 2.02
C LEU A 177 18.24 5.45 3.15
N ARG A 178 19.12 5.51 4.15
CA ARG A 178 19.05 6.48 5.25
C ARG A 178 18.98 7.92 4.75
N LYS A 179 19.80 8.27 3.76
CA LYS A 179 19.75 9.61 3.16
C LYS A 179 18.37 9.91 2.59
N ARG A 180 17.77 8.97 1.86
CA ARG A 180 16.43 9.12 1.27
C ARG A 180 15.35 9.25 2.35
N GLU A 181 15.45 8.50 3.43
CA GLU A 181 14.55 8.58 4.58
C GLU A 181 14.62 9.97 5.24
N ILE A 182 15.84 10.49 5.47
CA ILE A 182 16.06 11.83 6.01
C ILE A 182 15.49 12.90 5.08
N ASP A 183 15.79 12.81 3.79
CA ASP A 183 15.33 13.77 2.77
C ASP A 183 13.79 13.79 2.66
N PHE A 184 13.11 12.69 2.99
CA PHE A 184 11.65 12.61 3.07
C PHE A 184 11.09 13.13 4.40
N VAL A 185 11.64 12.69 5.53
CA VAL A 185 11.09 12.99 6.87
C VAL A 185 11.32 14.44 7.28
N LEU A 186 12.48 15.02 6.96
CA LEU A 186 12.81 16.37 7.42
C LEU A 186 11.82 17.43 6.90
N PRO A 187 11.51 17.49 5.59
CA PRO A 187 10.46 18.39 5.10
C PRO A 187 9.08 18.05 5.68
N LEU A 188 8.74 16.76 5.78
CA LEU A 188 7.44 16.31 6.29
C LEU A 188 7.19 16.78 7.74
N LEU A 189 8.21 16.63 8.60
CA LEU A 189 8.18 17.09 9.98
C LEU A 189 8.10 18.62 10.07
N ARG A 190 8.86 19.36 9.23
CA ARG A 190 8.86 20.83 9.24
C ARG A 190 7.51 21.40 8.82
N ASP A 191 6.94 20.86 7.75
CA ASP A 191 5.69 21.36 7.17
C ASP A 191 4.48 21.01 8.05
N ASN A 192 4.57 19.93 8.84
CA ASN A 192 3.50 19.44 9.73
C ASN A 192 3.92 19.42 11.21
N PHE A 193 4.74 20.37 11.63
CA PHE A 193 5.38 20.34 12.96
C PHE A 193 4.37 20.32 14.10
N THR A 194 3.30 21.12 14.02
CA THR A 194 2.25 21.19 15.04
C THR A 194 1.56 19.84 15.25
N ASP A 195 1.27 19.11 14.17
CA ASP A 195 0.66 17.78 14.26
C ASP A 195 1.64 16.77 14.86
N CYS A 196 2.92 16.89 14.52
CA CYS A 196 4.00 16.04 15.03
C CYS A 196 4.30 16.26 16.53
N LEU A 197 3.85 17.36 17.14
CA LEU A 197 3.96 17.56 18.60
C LEU A 197 3.19 16.50 19.39
N SER A 198 2.18 15.86 18.78
CA SER A 198 1.44 14.74 19.37
C SER A 198 2.32 13.52 19.70
N ILE A 199 3.48 13.39 19.06
CA ILE A 199 4.50 12.36 19.38
C ILE A 199 5.09 12.60 20.78
N GLY A 200 5.15 13.86 21.23
CA GLY A 200 5.63 14.23 22.56
C GLY A 200 7.14 14.06 22.74
N ARG A 201 7.56 13.64 23.93
CA ARG A 201 8.99 13.57 24.32
C ARG A 201 9.83 12.62 23.45
N ASP A 202 9.19 11.62 22.85
CA ASP A 202 9.89 10.66 22.01
C ASP A 202 10.38 11.30 20.69
N LEU A 203 9.74 12.36 20.22
CA LEU A 203 10.23 13.14 19.08
C LEU A 203 11.62 13.74 19.38
N LEU A 204 11.80 14.34 20.57
CA LEU A 204 13.09 14.92 20.97
C LEU A 204 14.18 13.86 21.09
N ARG A 205 13.86 12.69 21.65
CA ARG A 205 14.82 11.57 21.75
C ARG A 205 15.26 11.09 20.38
N LEU A 206 14.31 10.92 19.46
CA LEU A 206 14.62 10.47 18.11
C LEU A 206 15.48 11.52 17.38
N LEU A 207 15.14 12.80 17.46
CA LEU A 207 15.94 13.88 16.84
C LEU A 207 17.37 14.01 17.41
N GLN A 208 17.63 13.50 18.62
CA GLN A 208 18.98 13.48 19.19
C GLN A 208 19.83 12.30 18.72
N VAL A 209 19.19 11.20 18.30
CA VAL A 209 19.85 9.93 17.95
C VAL A 209 19.91 9.69 16.44
N SER A 210 19.01 10.32 15.67
CA SER A 210 18.88 10.22 14.22
C SER A 210 19.91 11.03 13.43
#